data_AF-A0A5M9MSP5-F1
#
_entry.id   AF-A0A5M9MSP5-F1
#
_cell.length_a   1.000
_cell.length_b   1.000
_cell.length_c   1.000
_cell.angle_alpha   90.00
_cell.angle_beta   90.00
_cell.angle_gamma   90.00
#
_symmetry.space_group_name_H-M   'P 1'
#
loop_
_entity.id
_entity.type
_entity.pdbx_description
1 polymer ?
#
loop_
_entity_poly.entity_id
_entity_poly.type
_entity_poly.pdbx_seq_one_letter_code
_entity_poly.pdbx_strand_id
1 'polypeptide(L)'
;MESTDPYHRELSIACLAVQRAALLTKKVLDAVDKGTLDKSDSTPVTIADFTAQALIVSAIHHVFPEDTIVGEEDSMALRQDESLLERAWDLVSSVQLEDEESEALLYSPGSKEEMLELIDLGALGTCSPHNRSWVLDPVDGTATFMQGQQYAVCLALVENGRQKVGVLGCPNLNLSSGRMHEDIVDHDGYGHQLFAVAGQGAYMRRMGRGALLPARRVEPRPQISDFKDLDFVDCVASTSSNYDSHAHFASYLGVPWPHTTDLWAAQLRYVAIAVGGCNTLIKMPRKASYRSKIWDHAGGMLIAEEVGCKVSDLAGNPVDCGLGRTLAECYGMIIAPASIHGRLVEAMRHYRAG
;
A
#
# COMPACT_ATOMS: atom_id res chain seq x y z
N MET A 1 -12.37 -30.19 -2.01
CA MET A 1 -13.46 -29.21 -2.19
C MET A 1 -12.77 -27.98 -2.73
N GLU A 2 -12.84 -27.73 -4.04
CA GLU A 2 -12.28 -26.50 -4.62
C GLU A 2 -12.99 -25.31 -3.97
N SER A 3 -12.21 -24.33 -3.53
CA SER A 3 -12.72 -23.12 -2.89
C SER A 3 -13.68 -22.41 -3.85
N THR A 4 -14.92 -22.17 -3.42
CA THR A 4 -15.93 -21.40 -4.16
C THR A 4 -15.73 -19.89 -4.06
N ASP A 5 -14.57 -19.45 -3.57
CA ASP A 5 -14.23 -18.04 -3.37
C ASP A 5 -13.78 -17.41 -4.71
N PRO A 6 -14.51 -16.42 -5.25
CA PRO A 6 -14.30 -15.87 -6.59
C PRO A 6 -12.96 -15.13 -6.79
N TYR A 7 -12.13 -14.96 -5.75
CA TYR A 7 -10.79 -14.36 -5.89
C TYR A 7 -9.66 -15.13 -5.18
N HIS A 8 -9.87 -16.42 -4.89
CA HIS A 8 -8.86 -17.23 -4.19
C HIS A 8 -7.53 -17.30 -4.95
N ARG A 9 -7.57 -17.46 -6.28
CA ARG A 9 -6.37 -17.57 -7.12
C ARG A 9 -5.62 -16.25 -7.16
N GLU A 10 -6.35 -15.15 -7.37
CA GLU A 10 -5.88 -13.78 -7.35
C GLU A 10 -5.17 -13.46 -6.04
N LEU A 11 -5.83 -13.74 -4.92
CA LEU A 11 -5.26 -13.51 -3.60
C LEU A 11 -3.99 -14.34 -3.37
N SER A 12 -3.99 -15.62 -3.74
CA SER A 12 -2.83 -16.50 -3.55
C SER A 12 -1.61 -15.98 -4.31
N ILE A 13 -1.77 -15.62 -5.59
CA ILE A 13 -0.68 -15.10 -6.42
C ILE A 13 -0.23 -13.73 -5.93
N ALA A 14 -1.16 -12.83 -5.58
CA ALA A 14 -0.85 -11.52 -5.03
C ALA A 14 -0.05 -11.62 -3.72
N CYS A 15 -0.46 -12.51 -2.80
CA CYS A 15 0.25 -12.74 -1.55
C CYS A 15 1.69 -13.24 -1.78
N LEU A 16 1.89 -14.18 -2.71
CA LEU A 16 3.21 -14.71 -3.03
C LEU A 16 4.09 -13.66 -3.73
N ALA A 17 3.55 -12.94 -4.71
CA ALA A 17 4.26 -11.89 -5.43
C ALA A 17 4.72 -10.76 -4.50
N VAL A 18 3.83 -10.27 -3.62
CA VAL A 18 4.15 -9.26 -2.62
C VAL A 18 5.19 -9.77 -1.62
N GLN A 19 5.10 -11.03 -1.18
CA GLN A 19 6.12 -11.60 -0.29
C GLN A 19 7.48 -11.66 -0.96
N ARG A 20 7.56 -12.11 -2.22
CA ARG A 20 8.82 -12.16 -2.99
C ARG A 20 9.42 -10.76 -3.19
N ALA A 21 8.60 -9.77 -3.52
CA ALA A 21 9.03 -8.39 -3.63
C ALA A 21 9.50 -7.81 -2.27
N ALA A 22 8.83 -8.15 -1.16
CA ALA A 22 9.26 -7.75 0.18
C ALA A 22 10.64 -8.34 0.58
N LEU A 23 10.97 -9.56 0.13
CA LEU A 23 12.31 -10.11 0.31
C LEU A 23 13.36 -9.30 -0.47
N LEU A 24 13.01 -8.90 -1.69
CA LEU A 24 13.86 -8.07 -2.53
C LEU A 24 14.13 -6.72 -1.87
N THR A 25 13.09 -6.03 -1.39
CA THR A 25 13.25 -4.69 -0.78
C THR A 25 14.09 -4.76 0.50
N LYS A 26 13.95 -5.82 1.31
CA LYS A 26 14.84 -6.05 2.47
C LYS A 26 16.29 -6.30 2.04
N LYS A 27 16.53 -7.04 0.95
CA LYS A 27 17.88 -7.24 0.40
C LYS A 27 18.52 -5.93 -0.07
N VAL A 28 17.73 -5.01 -0.64
CA VAL A 28 18.20 -3.67 -1.00
C VAL A 28 18.56 -2.87 0.26
N LEU A 29 17.71 -2.84 1.28
CA LEU A 29 18.01 -2.17 2.55
C LEU A 29 19.29 -2.70 3.20
N ASP A 30 19.47 -4.02 3.24
CA ASP A 30 20.68 -4.64 3.78
C ASP A 30 21.95 -4.20 3.02
N ALA A 31 21.86 -4.04 1.69
CA ALA A 31 22.98 -3.57 0.87
C ALA A 31 23.31 -2.09 1.13
N VAL A 32 22.28 -1.28 1.38
CA VAL A 32 22.41 0.13 1.77
C VAL A 32 23.05 0.25 3.17
N ASP A 33 22.61 -0.55 4.14
CA ASP A 33 23.16 -0.54 5.50
C ASP A 33 24.61 -1.03 5.56
N LYS A 34 24.99 -1.96 4.68
CA LYS A 34 26.38 -2.41 4.51
C LYS A 34 27.25 -1.41 3.75
N GLY A 35 26.71 -0.28 3.30
CA GLY A 35 27.44 0.72 2.51
C GLY A 35 27.83 0.25 1.11
N THR A 36 27.24 -0.84 0.62
CA THR A 36 27.39 -1.28 -0.78
C THR A 36 26.57 -0.39 -1.72
N LEU A 37 25.58 0.30 -1.15
CA LEU A 37 24.76 1.32 -1.80
C LEU A 37 24.81 2.62 -1.00
N ASP A 38 24.95 3.76 -1.68
CA ASP A 38 25.02 5.07 -1.04
C ASP A 38 23.62 5.59 -0.66
N LYS A 39 23.42 5.91 0.63
CA LYS A 39 22.17 6.48 1.16
C LYS A 39 21.89 7.90 0.64
N SER A 40 22.93 8.63 0.22
CA SER A 40 22.82 10.00 -0.27
C SER A 40 22.48 10.09 -1.77
N ASP A 41 22.57 8.97 -2.47
CA ASP A 41 22.14 8.82 -3.86
C ASP A 41 20.69 8.31 -3.90
N SER A 42 19.89 8.76 -4.86
CA SER A 42 18.54 8.24 -5.11
C SER A 42 18.55 6.83 -5.71
N THR A 43 19.70 6.33 -6.15
CA THR A 43 19.85 4.99 -6.74
C THR A 43 19.21 3.84 -5.94
N PRO A 44 19.31 3.73 -4.60
CA PRO A 44 18.74 2.58 -3.88
C PRO A 44 17.21 2.55 -3.88
N VAL A 45 16.58 3.71 -3.77
CA VAL A 45 15.14 3.90 -3.98
C VAL A 45 14.76 3.38 -5.35
N THR A 46 15.39 3.97 -6.37
CA THR A 46 15.12 3.69 -7.77
C THR A 46 15.25 2.20 -8.09
N ILE A 47 16.28 1.54 -7.55
CA ILE A 47 16.47 0.09 -7.71
C ILE A 47 15.34 -0.69 -7.03
N ALA A 48 15.01 -0.38 -5.77
CA ALA A 48 13.97 -1.12 -5.05
C ALA A 48 12.62 -1.03 -5.76
N ASP A 49 12.22 0.18 -6.17
CA ASP A 49 10.96 0.44 -6.86
C ASP A 49 10.86 -0.33 -8.19
N PHE A 50 11.86 -0.20 -9.07
CA PHE A 50 11.85 -0.89 -10.37
C PHE A 50 11.85 -2.40 -10.26
N THR A 51 12.66 -2.94 -9.36
CA THR A 51 12.84 -4.39 -9.26
C THR A 51 11.68 -5.07 -8.54
N ALA A 52 11.07 -4.41 -7.54
CA ALA A 52 9.81 -4.87 -6.95
C ALA A 52 8.66 -4.80 -7.96
N GLN A 53 8.54 -3.71 -8.73
CA GLN A 53 7.54 -3.61 -9.80
C GLN A 53 7.73 -4.72 -10.84
N ALA A 54 8.96 -4.96 -11.30
CA ALA A 54 9.25 -6.02 -12.27
C ALA A 54 8.80 -7.41 -11.78
N LEU A 55 9.12 -7.78 -10.53
CA LEU A 55 8.76 -9.08 -9.96
C LEU A 55 7.25 -9.26 -9.72
N ILE A 56 6.54 -8.17 -9.40
CA ILE A 56 5.09 -8.20 -9.20
C ILE A 56 4.38 -8.27 -10.55
N VAL A 57 4.75 -7.39 -11.48
CA VAL A 57 4.14 -7.34 -12.82
C VAL A 57 4.40 -8.66 -13.56
N SER A 58 5.61 -9.23 -13.47
CA SER A 58 5.92 -10.51 -14.11
C SER A 58 5.00 -11.63 -13.62
N ALA A 59 4.83 -11.75 -12.30
CA ALA A 59 3.98 -12.78 -11.71
C ALA A 59 2.50 -12.58 -12.06
N ILE A 60 2.00 -11.35 -11.97
CA ILE A 60 0.59 -11.04 -12.23
C ILE A 60 0.27 -11.20 -13.72
N HIS A 61 1.06 -10.62 -14.61
CA HIS A 61 0.82 -10.67 -16.05
C HIS A 61 0.90 -12.10 -16.60
N HIS A 62 1.81 -12.92 -16.08
CA HIS A 62 1.92 -14.32 -16.50
C HIS A 62 0.66 -15.13 -16.18
N VAL A 63 0.06 -14.90 -15.00
CA VAL A 63 -1.13 -15.62 -14.55
C VAL A 63 -2.42 -15.03 -15.13
N PHE A 64 -2.47 -13.72 -15.32
CA PHE A 64 -3.62 -12.94 -15.75
C PHE A 64 -3.26 -12.03 -16.94
N PRO A 65 -2.98 -12.59 -18.13
CA PRO A 65 -2.44 -11.83 -19.26
C PRO A 65 -3.39 -10.78 -19.83
N GLU A 66 -4.70 -10.95 -19.61
CA GLU A 66 -5.75 -10.03 -20.09
C GLU A 66 -6.01 -8.85 -19.12
N ASP A 67 -5.47 -8.90 -17.90
CA ASP A 67 -5.67 -7.83 -16.93
C ASP A 67 -4.78 -6.64 -17.25
N THR A 68 -5.33 -5.45 -17.03
CA THR A 68 -4.51 -4.23 -17.02
C THR A 68 -3.67 -4.18 -15.75
N ILE A 69 -2.46 -3.63 -15.82
CA ILE A 69 -1.60 -3.42 -14.64
C ILE A 69 -1.21 -1.96 -14.57
N VAL A 70 -1.42 -1.33 -13.42
CA VAL A 70 -1.15 0.08 -13.14
C VAL A 70 -0.09 0.14 -12.05
N GLY A 71 1.16 0.35 -12.47
CA GLY A 71 2.30 0.57 -11.58
C GLY A 71 2.78 2.01 -11.61
N GLU A 72 3.47 2.43 -10.55
CA GLU A 72 3.98 3.80 -10.40
C GLU A 72 5.11 4.11 -11.37
N GLU A 73 6.01 3.15 -11.58
CA GLU A 73 7.31 3.38 -12.20
C GLU A 73 7.36 3.12 -13.70
N ASP A 74 8.28 3.77 -14.40
CA ASP A 74 8.66 3.50 -15.79
C ASP A 74 10.15 3.09 -15.91
N SER A 75 10.53 2.47 -17.03
CA SER A 75 11.89 1.95 -17.18
C SER A 75 12.93 2.96 -17.68
N MET A 76 12.57 4.25 -17.85
CA MET A 76 13.41 5.21 -18.56
C MET A 76 14.79 5.39 -17.92
N ALA A 77 14.85 5.44 -16.58
CA ALA A 77 16.11 5.58 -15.87
C ALA A 77 17.03 4.36 -16.06
N LEU A 78 16.46 3.14 -16.06
CA LEU A 78 17.21 1.91 -16.34
C LEU A 78 17.77 1.89 -17.77
N ARG A 79 16.98 2.35 -18.76
CA ARG A 79 17.41 2.40 -20.17
C ARG A 79 18.53 3.41 -20.41
N GLN A 80 18.69 4.41 -19.54
CA GLN A 80 19.70 5.47 -19.65
C GLN A 80 20.99 5.17 -18.88
N ASP A 81 20.97 4.20 -17.96
CA ASP A 81 22.11 3.83 -17.13
C ASP A 81 22.31 2.30 -17.12
N GLU A 82 23.28 1.84 -17.92
CA GLU A 82 23.62 0.41 -18.03
C GLU A 82 24.07 -0.19 -16.68
N SER A 83 24.77 0.58 -15.86
CA SER A 83 25.22 0.10 -14.53
C SER A 83 24.04 -0.10 -13.60
N LEU A 84 23.07 0.82 -13.63
CA LEU A 84 21.83 0.68 -12.89
C LEU A 84 21.01 -0.53 -13.38
N LEU A 85 20.91 -0.72 -14.69
CA LEU A 85 20.23 -1.85 -15.32
C LEU A 85 20.84 -3.20 -14.93
N GLU A 86 22.16 -3.34 -14.98
CA GLU A 86 22.86 -4.55 -14.55
C GLU A 86 22.52 -4.90 -13.09
N ARG A 87 22.56 -3.90 -12.21
CA ARG A 87 22.29 -4.10 -10.77
C ARG A 87 20.83 -4.46 -10.51
N ALA A 88 19.90 -3.84 -11.24
CA ALA A 88 18.49 -4.18 -11.17
C ALA A 88 18.25 -5.63 -11.64
N TRP A 89 18.88 -6.02 -12.74
CA TRP A 89 18.80 -7.37 -13.29
C TRP A 89 19.38 -8.44 -12.35
N ASP A 90 20.54 -8.18 -11.75
CA ASP A 90 21.15 -9.08 -10.76
C ASP A 90 20.23 -9.32 -9.56
N LEU A 91 19.48 -8.30 -9.12
CA LEU A 91 18.51 -8.44 -8.04
C LEU A 91 17.30 -9.26 -8.48
N VAL A 92 16.66 -8.91 -9.60
CA VAL A 92 15.47 -9.60 -10.12
C VAL A 92 15.76 -11.07 -10.43
N SER A 93 16.92 -11.37 -11.01
CA SER A 93 17.30 -12.74 -11.37
C SER A 93 17.74 -13.60 -10.17
N SER A 94 18.10 -13.00 -9.03
CA SER A 94 18.62 -13.73 -7.86
C SER A 94 17.65 -13.87 -6.69
N VAL A 95 16.55 -13.11 -6.66
CA VAL A 95 15.57 -13.18 -5.56
C VAL A 95 14.45 -14.15 -5.93
N GLN A 96 14.30 -15.18 -5.11
CA GLN A 96 13.26 -16.21 -5.21
C GLN A 96 12.76 -16.57 -3.81
N LEU A 97 11.56 -17.11 -3.72
CA LEU A 97 11.09 -17.79 -2.52
C LEU A 97 11.88 -19.09 -2.31
N GLU A 98 12.15 -19.44 -1.06
CA GLU A 98 12.86 -20.67 -0.67
C GLU A 98 12.00 -21.93 -0.82
N ASP A 99 10.68 -21.77 -0.99
CA ASP A 99 9.75 -22.87 -1.19
C ASP A 99 9.49 -23.06 -2.68
N GLU A 100 9.96 -24.17 -3.23
CA GLU A 100 9.94 -24.45 -4.67
C GLU A 100 8.51 -24.51 -5.23
N GLU A 101 7.54 -25.05 -4.48
CA GLU A 101 6.14 -25.12 -4.90
C GLU A 101 5.53 -23.73 -5.02
N SER A 102 5.79 -22.86 -4.04
CA SER A 102 5.35 -21.46 -4.06
C SER A 102 6.03 -20.65 -5.16
N GLU A 103 7.34 -20.80 -5.34
CA GLU A 103 8.08 -20.08 -6.39
C GLU A 103 7.63 -20.51 -7.79
N ALA A 104 7.32 -21.80 -8.00
CA ALA A 104 6.84 -22.31 -9.29
C ALA A 104 5.48 -21.73 -9.73
N LEU A 105 4.72 -21.09 -8.82
CA LEU A 105 3.49 -20.38 -9.15
C LEU A 105 3.75 -18.95 -9.65
N LEU A 106 4.97 -18.44 -9.48
CA LEU A 106 5.38 -17.11 -9.89
C LEU A 106 6.23 -17.19 -11.15
N TYR A 107 6.18 -16.12 -11.93
CA TYR A 107 7.03 -15.95 -13.11
C TYR A 107 8.09 -14.90 -12.83
N SER A 108 9.28 -15.11 -13.37
CA SER A 108 10.39 -14.17 -13.34
C SER A 108 10.81 -13.84 -14.77
N PRO A 109 11.14 -12.57 -15.08
CA PRO A 109 11.58 -12.21 -16.43
C PRO A 109 12.81 -13.02 -16.84
N GLY A 110 12.84 -13.49 -18.09
CA GLY A 110 13.93 -14.28 -18.67
C GLY A 110 15.06 -13.44 -19.25
N SER A 111 14.88 -12.13 -19.39
CA SER A 111 15.91 -11.20 -19.89
C SER A 111 15.75 -9.79 -19.33
N LYS A 112 16.81 -8.97 -19.45
CA LYS A 112 16.76 -7.54 -19.14
C LYS A 112 15.72 -6.79 -19.96
N GLU A 113 15.59 -7.09 -21.26
CA GLU A 113 14.61 -6.41 -22.11
C GLU A 113 13.19 -6.72 -21.65
N GLU A 114 12.89 -7.99 -21.38
CA GLU A 114 11.59 -8.38 -20.84
C GLU A 114 11.31 -7.73 -19.47
N MET A 115 12.32 -7.59 -18.61
CA MET A 115 12.19 -6.86 -17.35
C MET A 115 11.79 -5.40 -17.58
N LEU A 116 12.42 -4.71 -18.54
CA LEU A 116 12.10 -3.32 -18.89
C LEU A 116 10.68 -3.21 -19.48
N GLU A 117 10.31 -4.11 -20.37
CA GLU A 117 8.96 -4.17 -20.97
C GLU A 117 7.86 -4.39 -19.90
N LEU A 118 8.11 -5.25 -18.90
CA LEU A 118 7.18 -5.49 -17.80
C LEU A 118 7.07 -4.28 -16.86
N ILE A 119 8.15 -3.56 -16.60
CA ILE A 119 8.08 -2.29 -15.86
C ILE A 119 7.20 -1.30 -16.63
N ASP A 120 7.44 -1.13 -17.94
CA ASP A 120 6.70 -0.20 -18.80
C ASP A 120 5.21 -0.61 -18.94
N LEU A 121 4.89 -1.90 -18.92
CA LEU A 121 3.52 -2.41 -18.93
C LEU A 121 2.71 -1.82 -17.76
N GLY A 122 3.31 -1.77 -16.56
CA GLY A 122 2.72 -1.13 -15.39
C GLY A 122 2.60 0.40 -15.55
N ALA A 123 3.64 1.05 -16.08
CA ALA A 123 3.68 2.50 -16.29
C ALA A 123 2.56 3.00 -17.21
N LEU A 124 2.24 2.21 -18.25
CA LEU A 124 1.29 2.55 -19.30
C LEU A 124 -0.16 2.22 -18.94
N GLY A 125 -0.40 1.36 -17.95
CA GLY A 125 -1.74 0.95 -17.59
C GLY A 125 -2.57 2.05 -16.92
N THR A 126 -3.89 1.90 -17.06
CA THR A 126 -4.87 2.80 -16.47
C THR A 126 -6.12 2.03 -16.04
N CYS A 127 -6.67 2.34 -14.87
CA CYS A 127 -7.97 1.77 -14.49
C CYS A 127 -9.09 2.39 -15.35
N SER A 128 -10.15 1.63 -15.57
CA SER A 128 -11.37 2.08 -16.21
C SER A 128 -12.62 1.57 -15.46
N PRO A 129 -13.82 2.12 -15.70
CA PRO A 129 -15.05 1.62 -15.08
C PRO A 129 -15.48 0.22 -15.57
N HIS A 130 -14.79 -0.35 -16.56
CA HIS A 130 -15.22 -1.56 -17.28
C HIS A 130 -14.14 -2.64 -17.43
N ASN A 131 -12.97 -2.46 -16.81
CA ASN A 131 -11.89 -3.45 -16.86
C ASN A 131 -11.58 -4.02 -15.48
N ARG A 132 -10.76 -5.06 -15.50
CA ARG A 132 -10.04 -5.59 -14.36
C ARG A 132 -8.61 -5.06 -14.40
N SER A 133 -8.15 -4.49 -13.30
CA SER A 133 -6.85 -3.83 -13.20
C SER A 133 -6.17 -4.19 -11.89
N TRP A 134 -4.92 -4.62 -11.98
CA TRP A 134 -4.03 -4.67 -10.83
C TRP A 134 -3.39 -3.30 -10.63
N VAL A 135 -3.38 -2.81 -9.41
CA VAL A 135 -2.80 -1.53 -9.03
C VAL A 135 -1.71 -1.80 -8.02
N LEU A 136 -0.50 -1.30 -8.26
CA LEU A 136 0.63 -1.55 -7.39
C LEU A 136 1.45 -0.28 -7.10
N ASP A 137 1.94 -0.20 -5.87
CA ASP A 137 3.01 0.70 -5.44
C ASP A 137 4.15 -0.21 -4.98
N PRO A 138 5.28 -0.24 -5.68
CA PRO A 138 6.36 -1.17 -5.36
C PRO A 138 7.03 -0.86 -4.02
N VAL A 139 7.12 0.42 -3.61
CA VAL A 139 7.65 0.87 -2.32
C VAL A 139 6.91 2.14 -1.85
N ASP A 140 5.72 1.96 -1.26
CA ASP A 140 5.00 3.05 -0.61
C ASP A 140 5.80 3.51 0.63
N GLY A 141 6.17 4.78 0.64
CA GLY A 141 7.02 5.36 1.68
C GLY A 141 8.51 5.34 1.36
N THR A 142 8.86 5.56 0.10
CA THR A 142 10.25 5.69 -0.37
C THR A 142 11.18 6.54 0.51
N ALA A 143 10.68 7.66 1.06
CA ALA A 143 11.48 8.55 1.91
C ALA A 143 11.83 7.93 3.28
N THR A 144 10.94 7.11 3.84
CA THR A 144 11.15 6.39 5.09
C THR A 144 11.87 5.06 4.86
N PHE A 145 11.68 4.42 3.70
CA PHE A 145 12.48 3.30 3.23
C PHE A 145 13.99 3.61 3.30
N MET A 146 14.43 4.75 2.77
CA MET A 146 15.85 5.15 2.80
C MET A 146 16.44 5.36 4.19
N GLN A 147 15.58 5.60 5.18
CA GLN A 147 15.95 5.75 6.57
C GLN A 147 15.90 4.41 7.34
N GLY A 148 15.52 3.31 6.68
CA GLY A 148 15.28 2.02 7.32
C GLY A 148 14.02 1.99 8.18
N GLN A 149 13.11 2.96 7.99
CA GLN A 149 11.85 3.13 8.74
C GLN A 149 10.71 2.31 8.08
N GLN A 150 9.44 2.66 8.34
CA GLN A 150 8.30 1.92 7.79
C GLN A 150 8.14 2.18 6.29
N TYR A 151 7.72 1.15 5.57
CA TYR A 151 7.33 1.20 4.16
C TYR A 151 6.43 0.00 3.84
N ALA A 152 5.76 0.02 2.69
CA ALA A 152 4.97 -1.11 2.21
C ALA A 152 5.23 -1.44 0.74
N VAL A 153 5.02 -2.71 0.40
CA VAL A 153 4.87 -3.21 -0.96
C VAL A 153 3.38 -3.47 -1.16
N CYS A 154 2.76 -2.80 -2.13
CA CYS A 154 1.31 -2.69 -2.20
C CYS A 154 0.78 -3.27 -3.51
N LEU A 155 -0.26 -4.09 -3.42
CA LEU A 155 -0.93 -4.65 -4.58
C LEU A 155 -2.44 -4.76 -4.33
N ALA A 156 -3.24 -4.31 -5.28
CA ALA A 156 -4.69 -4.40 -5.22
C ALA A 156 -5.27 -4.81 -6.57
N LEU A 157 -6.39 -5.54 -6.54
CA LEU A 157 -7.21 -5.81 -7.71
C LEU A 157 -8.43 -4.89 -7.69
N VAL A 158 -8.60 -4.11 -8.75
CA VAL A 158 -9.78 -3.28 -9.01
C VAL A 158 -10.54 -3.87 -10.19
N GLU A 159 -11.85 -4.03 -10.04
CA GLU A 159 -12.72 -4.51 -11.10
C GLU A 159 -13.97 -3.63 -11.16
N ASN A 160 -14.25 -3.07 -12.34
CA ASN A 160 -15.36 -2.15 -12.56
C ASN A 160 -15.38 -0.99 -11.54
N GLY A 161 -14.21 -0.38 -11.32
CA GLY A 161 -14.02 0.73 -10.37
C GLY A 161 -14.12 0.37 -8.89
N ARG A 162 -14.23 -0.92 -8.53
CA ARG A 162 -14.33 -1.40 -7.14
C ARG A 162 -13.18 -2.30 -6.78
N GLN A 163 -12.60 -2.10 -5.60
CA GLN A 163 -11.56 -2.97 -5.05
C GLN A 163 -12.15 -4.36 -4.75
N LYS A 164 -11.43 -5.41 -5.12
CA LYS A 164 -11.80 -6.82 -4.92
C LYS A 164 -10.83 -7.55 -4.02
N VAL A 165 -9.54 -7.31 -4.23
CA VAL A 165 -8.44 -7.88 -3.45
C VAL A 165 -7.49 -6.76 -3.05
N GLY A 166 -6.96 -6.81 -1.84
CA GLY A 166 -5.90 -5.92 -1.36
C GLY A 166 -4.86 -6.73 -0.61
N VAL A 167 -3.58 -6.50 -0.89
CA VAL A 167 -2.44 -7.14 -0.24
C VAL A 167 -1.37 -6.08 0.01
N LEU A 168 -1.02 -5.90 1.29
CA LEU A 168 0.02 -5.00 1.75
C LEU A 168 1.09 -5.82 2.45
N GLY A 169 2.29 -5.89 1.86
CA GLY A 169 3.48 -6.38 2.52
C GLY A 169 4.12 -5.25 3.30
N CYS A 170 4.33 -5.40 4.60
CA CYS A 170 4.94 -4.39 5.46
C CYS A 170 6.22 -4.97 6.07
N PRO A 171 7.36 -4.92 5.36
CA PRO A 171 8.53 -5.73 5.69
C PRO A 171 9.20 -5.31 7.01
N ASN A 172 9.00 -4.05 7.40
CA ASN A 172 9.52 -3.48 8.64
C ASN A 172 8.45 -3.39 9.74
N LEU A 173 7.25 -3.95 9.54
CA LEU A 173 6.17 -3.81 10.52
C LEU A 173 6.43 -4.63 11.79
N ASN A 174 6.59 -3.92 12.91
CA ASN A 174 6.74 -4.50 14.24
C ASN A 174 5.52 -4.19 15.11
N LEU A 175 4.81 -5.24 15.54
CA LEU A 175 3.60 -5.13 16.35
C LEU A 175 3.83 -5.42 17.84
N SER A 176 5.07 -5.70 18.26
CA SER A 176 5.37 -6.15 19.63
C SER A 176 5.14 -5.08 20.71
N SER A 177 5.30 -3.80 20.36
CA SER A 177 5.12 -2.65 21.27
C SER A 177 3.65 -2.24 21.45
N GLY A 178 2.73 -2.78 20.62
CA GLY A 178 1.34 -2.34 20.55
C GLY A 178 1.13 -0.92 19.98
N ARG A 179 2.19 -0.27 19.47
CA ARG A 179 2.13 1.04 18.81
C ARG A 179 2.88 0.99 17.49
N MET A 180 2.32 1.63 16.46
CA MET A 180 3.01 1.84 15.19
C MET A 180 3.69 3.21 15.19
N HIS A 181 4.94 3.24 14.78
CA HIS A 181 5.73 4.45 14.61
C HIS A 181 6.81 4.17 13.57
N GLU A 182 7.27 5.21 12.88
CA GLU A 182 8.31 5.09 11.83
C GLU A 182 9.58 4.40 12.32
N ASP A 183 9.98 4.68 13.57
CA ASP A 183 11.20 4.13 14.18
C ASP A 183 11.01 2.77 14.89
N ILE A 184 9.78 2.29 15.07
CA ILE A 184 9.53 0.98 15.70
C ILE A 184 9.41 -0.06 14.59
N VAL A 185 10.55 -0.60 14.16
CA VAL A 185 10.64 -1.48 13.00
C VAL A 185 11.08 -2.91 13.34
N ASP A 186 10.81 -3.83 12.41
CA ASP A 186 11.39 -5.17 12.36
C ASP A 186 12.64 -5.14 11.46
N HIS A 187 13.81 -5.02 12.08
CA HIS A 187 15.07 -4.96 11.34
C HIS A 187 15.50 -6.33 10.80
N ASP A 188 15.39 -7.37 11.63
CA ASP A 188 15.95 -8.69 11.34
C ASP A 188 14.96 -9.61 10.61
N GLY A 189 13.67 -9.40 10.80
CA GLY A 189 12.62 -10.17 10.17
C GLY A 189 12.10 -9.54 8.87
N TYR A 190 10.95 -10.06 8.46
CA TYR A 190 10.23 -9.66 7.26
C TYR A 190 8.87 -9.04 7.61
N GLY A 191 8.62 -8.69 8.87
CA GLY A 191 7.38 -8.07 9.29
C GLY A 191 6.14 -8.91 8.98
N HIS A 192 5.12 -8.27 8.41
CA HIS A 192 3.81 -8.87 8.21
C HIS A 192 3.21 -8.54 6.85
N GLN A 193 2.30 -9.40 6.41
CA GLN A 193 1.41 -9.14 5.28
C GLN A 193 -0.01 -9.01 5.80
N LEU A 194 -0.70 -7.94 5.40
CA LEU A 194 -2.13 -7.74 5.60
C LEU A 194 -2.83 -7.88 4.26
N PHE A 195 -3.99 -8.52 4.24
CA PHE A 195 -4.74 -8.71 3.01
C PHE A 195 -6.22 -8.86 3.26
N ALA A 196 -7.02 -8.62 2.23
CA ALA A 196 -8.46 -8.79 2.27
C ALA A 196 -9.04 -9.11 0.89
N VAL A 197 -10.17 -9.82 0.90
CA VAL A 197 -11.07 -9.95 -0.25
C VAL A 197 -12.39 -9.31 0.13
N ALA A 198 -12.98 -8.53 -0.78
CA ALA A 198 -14.21 -7.80 -0.51
C ALA A 198 -15.32 -8.74 0.01
N GLY A 199 -15.88 -8.40 1.18
CA GLY A 199 -16.92 -9.11 1.90
C GLY A 199 -16.44 -10.28 2.78
N GLN A 200 -15.13 -10.54 2.88
CA GLN A 200 -14.59 -11.74 3.55
C GLN A 200 -13.79 -11.47 4.83
N GLY A 201 -13.68 -10.20 5.22
CA GLY A 201 -12.85 -9.73 6.31
C GLY A 201 -11.38 -9.54 5.89
N ALA A 202 -10.65 -8.83 6.76
CA ALA A 202 -9.21 -8.69 6.64
C ALA A 202 -8.48 -9.79 7.42
N TYR A 203 -7.30 -10.15 6.93
CA TYR A 203 -6.43 -11.16 7.50
C TYR A 203 -5.00 -10.65 7.56
N MET A 204 -4.21 -11.26 8.43
CA MET A 204 -2.78 -10.98 8.50
C MET A 204 -1.97 -12.24 8.78
N ARG A 205 -0.73 -12.25 8.31
CA ARG A 205 0.27 -13.28 8.59
C ARG A 205 1.65 -12.63 8.76
N ARG A 206 2.57 -13.33 9.43
CA ARG A 206 3.99 -12.97 9.33
C ARG A 206 4.49 -13.33 7.93
N MET A 207 5.36 -12.51 7.36
CA MET A 207 6.06 -12.89 6.12
C MET A 207 7.28 -13.73 6.44
N GLY A 208 7.66 -14.56 5.48
CA GLY A 208 8.87 -15.38 5.54
C GLY A 208 9.53 -15.48 4.17
N ARG A 209 10.55 -16.32 4.08
CA ARG A 209 11.34 -16.50 2.86
C ARG A 209 10.79 -17.55 1.90
N GLY A 210 9.95 -18.46 2.38
CA GLY A 210 9.39 -19.58 1.60
C GLY A 210 7.88 -19.47 1.43
N ALA A 211 7.15 -20.55 1.75
CA ALA A 211 5.71 -20.62 1.63
C ALA A 211 4.97 -19.58 2.49
N LEU A 212 3.73 -19.25 2.10
CA LEU A 212 2.88 -18.37 2.90
C LEU A 212 2.55 -19.02 4.26
N LEU A 213 2.93 -18.36 5.34
CA LEU A 213 2.62 -18.81 6.70
C LEU A 213 1.10 -18.73 6.99
N PRO A 214 0.59 -19.49 7.98
CA PRO A 214 -0.82 -19.42 8.37
C PRO A 214 -1.27 -17.99 8.69
N ALA A 215 -2.42 -17.60 8.14
CA ALA A 215 -3.03 -16.31 8.42
C ALA A 215 -4.03 -16.40 9.56
N ARG A 216 -4.18 -15.29 10.29
CA ARG A 216 -5.26 -15.07 11.26
C ARG A 216 -6.16 -13.95 10.77
N ARG A 217 -7.45 -14.03 11.10
CA ARG A 217 -8.39 -12.95 10.84
C ARG A 217 -8.03 -11.74 11.72
N VAL A 218 -8.15 -10.55 11.16
CA VAL A 218 -8.06 -9.29 11.90
C VAL A 218 -9.42 -9.00 12.50
N GLU A 219 -9.47 -8.75 13.81
CA GLU A 219 -10.73 -8.44 14.49
C GLU A 219 -11.33 -7.12 13.98
N PRO A 220 -12.66 -7.06 13.75
CA PRO A 220 -13.33 -5.80 13.45
C PRO A 220 -12.99 -4.72 14.49
N ARG A 221 -12.81 -3.48 14.03
CA ARG A 221 -12.47 -2.35 14.88
C ARG A 221 -13.68 -1.91 15.72
N PRO A 222 -13.46 -1.53 16.99
CA PRO A 222 -14.51 -1.00 17.83
C PRO A 222 -15.23 0.17 17.16
N GLN A 223 -16.55 0.13 17.22
CA GLN A 223 -17.39 1.24 16.79
C GLN A 223 -17.45 2.28 17.90
N ILE A 224 -17.30 3.56 17.54
CA ILE A 224 -17.29 4.70 18.46
C ILE A 224 -18.45 5.64 18.16
N SER A 225 -18.90 6.39 19.17
CA SER A 225 -20.03 7.31 19.04
C SER A 225 -19.71 8.75 19.45
N ASP A 226 -18.54 9.02 20.03
CA ASP A 226 -18.14 10.35 20.48
C ASP A 226 -16.88 10.80 19.73
N PHE A 227 -16.80 12.07 19.36
CA PHE A 227 -15.62 12.60 18.68
C PHE A 227 -14.39 12.53 19.58
N LYS A 228 -14.53 12.60 20.91
CA LYS A 228 -13.40 12.46 21.84
C LYS A 228 -12.69 11.10 21.74
N ASP A 229 -13.36 10.08 21.20
CA ASP A 229 -12.83 8.73 21.02
C ASP A 229 -12.10 8.55 19.67
N LEU A 230 -12.04 9.61 18.85
CA LEU A 230 -11.25 9.63 17.62
C LEU A 230 -9.76 9.62 17.97
N ASP A 231 -9.02 8.76 17.27
CA ASP A 231 -7.57 8.69 17.31
C ASP A 231 -7.06 8.74 15.88
N PHE A 232 -6.41 9.86 15.54
CA PHE A 232 -6.02 10.17 14.18
C PHE A 232 -4.66 9.57 13.81
N VAL A 233 -4.51 9.22 12.52
CA VAL A 233 -3.22 9.04 11.85
C VAL A 233 -3.02 10.11 10.78
N ASP A 234 -1.85 10.72 10.76
CA ASP A 234 -1.40 11.61 9.70
C ASP A 234 0.14 11.59 9.61
N CYS A 235 0.76 12.54 8.93
CA CYS A 235 2.19 12.74 8.98
C CYS A 235 2.55 14.22 8.87
N VAL A 236 3.27 14.74 9.87
CA VAL A 236 3.72 16.14 9.92
C VAL A 236 4.57 16.50 8.71
N ALA A 237 5.45 15.57 8.28
CA ALA A 237 6.37 15.80 7.18
C ALA A 237 5.68 15.74 5.80
N SER A 238 4.45 15.23 5.71
CA SER A 238 3.77 15.02 4.44
C SER A 238 3.42 16.32 3.72
N THR A 239 3.75 16.38 2.43
CA THR A 239 3.44 17.51 1.56
C THR A 239 2.08 17.36 0.85
N SER A 240 1.52 16.15 0.81
CA SER A 240 0.25 15.85 0.12
C SER A 240 -1.00 16.10 0.98
N SER A 241 -0.85 16.17 2.30
CA SER A 241 -1.90 16.55 3.26
C SER A 241 -1.59 17.91 3.90
N ASN A 242 -2.63 18.64 4.31
CA ASN A 242 -2.56 19.91 5.00
C ASN A 242 -2.68 19.66 6.51
N TYR A 243 -1.53 19.44 7.13
CA TYR A 243 -1.41 19.16 8.56
C TYR A 243 -2.10 20.21 9.45
N ASP A 244 -1.90 21.49 9.15
CA ASP A 244 -2.46 22.58 9.95
C ASP A 244 -3.98 22.65 9.85
N SER A 245 -4.54 22.39 8.66
CA SER A 245 -6.00 22.29 8.49
C SER A 245 -6.58 21.10 9.23
N HIS A 246 -5.86 19.98 9.30
CA HIS A 246 -6.28 18.82 10.09
C HIS A 246 -6.23 19.13 11.59
N ALA A 247 -5.16 19.77 12.07
CA ALA A 247 -5.04 20.23 13.45
C ALA A 247 -6.19 21.16 13.87
N HIS A 248 -6.52 22.13 13.00
CA HIS A 248 -7.62 23.06 13.25
C HIS A 248 -8.99 22.35 13.24
N PHE A 249 -9.19 21.37 12.36
CA PHE A 249 -10.40 20.55 12.36
C PHE A 249 -10.51 19.64 13.59
N ALA A 250 -9.40 19.05 14.04
CA ALA A 250 -9.36 18.28 15.30
C ALA A 250 -9.76 19.16 16.49
N SER A 251 -9.24 20.40 16.55
CA SER A 251 -9.64 21.40 17.55
C SER A 251 -11.13 21.75 17.48
N TYR A 252 -11.66 21.95 16.27
CA TYR A 252 -13.10 22.19 16.03
C TYR A 252 -13.98 21.04 16.56
N LEU A 253 -13.50 19.79 16.45
CA LEU A 253 -14.20 18.60 16.96
C LEU A 253 -13.97 18.35 18.46
N GLY A 254 -13.04 19.06 19.11
CA GLY A 254 -12.63 18.79 20.49
C GLY A 254 -11.80 17.52 20.66
N VAL A 255 -11.10 17.08 19.60
CA VAL A 255 -10.22 15.90 19.62
C VAL A 255 -8.81 16.30 20.02
N PRO A 256 -8.12 15.54 20.89
CA PRO A 256 -6.73 15.79 21.24
C PRO A 256 -5.81 15.88 20.01
N TRP A 257 -4.89 16.85 20.03
CA TRP A 257 -3.86 17.05 19.00
C TRP A 257 -2.54 17.48 19.68
N PRO A 258 -1.35 17.06 19.21
CA PRO A 258 -1.09 16.26 18.01
C PRO A 258 -1.60 14.82 18.13
N HIS A 259 -1.93 14.27 16.98
CA HIS A 259 -2.24 12.86 16.81
C HIS A 259 -1.06 11.96 17.24
N THR A 260 -1.33 10.72 17.65
CA THR A 260 -0.30 9.85 18.26
C THR A 260 0.43 8.95 17.27
N THR A 261 -0.16 8.74 16.09
CA THR A 261 0.38 7.87 15.04
C THR A 261 0.82 8.73 13.85
N ASP A 262 2.10 9.08 13.79
CA ASP A 262 2.70 9.78 12.64
C ASP A 262 3.34 8.76 11.69
N LEU A 263 2.80 8.62 10.48
CA LEU A 263 3.25 7.64 9.48
C LEU A 263 3.29 8.26 8.08
N TRP A 264 4.48 8.30 7.49
CA TRP A 264 4.75 8.84 6.16
C TRP A 264 4.04 8.06 5.07
N ALA A 265 4.35 6.76 4.98
CA ALA A 265 3.82 5.82 3.98
C ALA A 265 2.29 5.78 4.04
N ALA A 266 1.62 5.99 2.90
CA ALA A 266 0.18 6.18 2.87
C ALA A 266 -0.58 4.90 3.30
N GLN A 267 -0.11 3.74 2.85
CA GLN A 267 -0.70 2.43 3.08
C GLN A 267 -0.52 1.97 4.53
N LEU A 268 0.59 2.34 5.17
CA LEU A 268 0.85 2.09 6.60
C LEU A 268 -0.17 2.76 7.52
N ARG A 269 -0.81 3.85 7.07
CA ARG A 269 -1.88 4.49 7.84
C ARG A 269 -3.16 3.63 7.89
N TYR A 270 -3.48 2.94 6.81
CA TYR A 270 -4.58 1.95 6.79
C TYR A 270 -4.22 0.72 7.63
N VAL A 271 -2.95 0.29 7.58
CA VAL A 271 -2.45 -0.78 8.45
C VAL A 271 -2.57 -0.38 9.93
N ALA A 272 -2.22 0.85 10.29
CA ALA A 272 -2.38 1.36 11.64
C ALA A 272 -3.84 1.30 12.13
N ILE A 273 -4.80 1.66 11.26
CA ILE A 273 -6.22 1.47 11.56
C ILE A 273 -6.53 -0.02 11.76
N ALA A 274 -6.14 -0.88 10.81
CA ALA A 274 -6.48 -2.30 10.82
C ALA A 274 -5.94 -3.03 12.06
N VAL A 275 -4.73 -2.71 12.50
CA VAL A 275 -4.12 -3.33 13.69
C VAL A 275 -4.52 -2.65 15.01
N GLY A 276 -5.22 -1.52 14.95
CA GLY A 276 -5.70 -0.78 16.13
C GLY A 276 -4.66 0.14 16.75
N GLY A 277 -3.67 0.60 15.97
CA GLY A 277 -2.77 1.69 16.38
C GLY A 277 -3.44 3.07 16.38
N CYS A 278 -4.49 3.24 15.58
CA CYS A 278 -5.39 4.40 15.56
C CYS A 278 -6.77 3.95 15.06
N ASN A 279 -7.72 4.87 14.85
CA ASN A 279 -9.03 4.51 14.30
C ASN A 279 -9.52 5.39 13.16
N THR A 280 -8.89 6.55 12.91
CA THR A 280 -9.39 7.51 11.93
C THR A 280 -8.27 8.12 11.09
N LEU A 281 -8.49 8.23 9.78
CA LEU A 281 -7.64 8.96 8.85
C LEU A 281 -8.47 10.05 8.19
N ILE A 282 -7.97 11.29 8.18
CA ILE A 282 -8.52 12.37 7.38
C ILE A 282 -7.41 12.96 6.53
N LYS A 283 -7.54 12.82 5.20
CA LYS A 283 -6.61 13.44 4.24
C LYS A 283 -7.22 14.74 3.73
N MET A 284 -6.59 15.87 4.06
CA MET A 284 -6.98 17.19 3.58
C MET A 284 -5.96 17.71 2.56
N PRO A 285 -6.23 17.69 1.25
CA PRO A 285 -5.25 18.14 0.27
C PRO A 285 -4.95 19.64 0.39
N ARG A 286 -3.67 20.03 0.29
CA ARG A 286 -3.26 21.44 0.31
C ARG A 286 -3.80 22.26 -0.87
N LYS A 287 -4.03 21.61 -2.02
CA LYS A 287 -4.52 22.23 -3.26
C LYS A 287 -5.85 21.61 -3.66
N ALA A 288 -6.82 22.44 -4.06
CA ALA A 288 -8.14 21.97 -4.52
C ALA A 288 -8.07 21.07 -5.77
N SER A 289 -7.06 21.28 -6.62
CA SER A 289 -6.80 20.49 -7.83
C SER A 289 -6.13 19.14 -7.58
N TYR A 290 -5.59 18.89 -6.37
CA TYR A 290 -4.90 17.65 -6.08
C TYR A 290 -5.88 16.48 -6.03
N ARG A 291 -5.47 15.34 -6.60
CA ARG A 291 -6.10 14.03 -6.46
C ARG A 291 -5.02 13.01 -6.15
N SER A 292 -5.28 12.15 -5.18
CA SER A 292 -4.35 11.08 -4.81
C SER A 292 -4.13 10.13 -5.98
N LYS A 293 -2.94 9.54 -6.03
CA LYS A 293 -2.72 8.38 -6.89
C LYS A 293 -3.53 7.21 -6.36
N ILE A 294 -3.93 6.32 -7.26
CA ILE A 294 -4.74 5.17 -6.88
C ILE A 294 -3.92 4.15 -6.07
N TRP A 295 -2.63 3.99 -6.38
CA TRP A 295 -1.73 3.04 -5.72
C TRP A 295 -1.38 3.42 -4.27
N ASP A 296 -1.42 4.71 -3.91
CA ASP A 296 -1.29 5.20 -2.51
C ASP A 296 -2.41 4.68 -1.56
N HIS A 297 -3.52 4.18 -2.10
CA HIS A 297 -4.75 3.95 -1.34
C HIS A 297 -5.47 2.63 -1.63
N ALA A 298 -5.38 2.12 -2.87
CA ALA A 298 -6.01 0.86 -3.23
C ALA A 298 -5.41 -0.29 -2.43
N GLY A 299 -6.25 -1.22 -1.97
CA GLY A 299 -5.88 -2.28 -1.03
C GLY A 299 -5.99 -1.84 0.42
N GLY A 300 -5.37 -0.72 0.82
CA GLY A 300 -5.50 -0.16 2.16
C GLY A 300 -6.93 0.27 2.50
N MET A 301 -7.60 0.95 1.56
CA MET A 301 -9.02 1.29 1.71
C MET A 301 -9.89 0.05 1.92
N LEU A 302 -9.69 -0.99 1.09
CA LEU A 302 -10.42 -2.26 1.23
C LEU A 302 -10.16 -2.92 2.59
N ILE A 303 -8.91 -3.00 3.03
CA ILE A 303 -8.55 -3.58 4.33
C ILE A 303 -9.24 -2.81 5.47
N ALA A 304 -9.31 -1.47 5.40
CA ALA A 304 -10.02 -0.67 6.39
C ALA A 304 -11.54 -0.94 6.39
N GLU A 305 -12.17 -1.06 5.21
CA GLU A 305 -13.59 -1.40 5.10
C GLU A 305 -13.88 -2.79 5.72
N GLU A 306 -13.02 -3.78 5.44
CA GLU A 306 -13.15 -5.15 5.92
C GLU A 306 -12.91 -5.32 7.43
N VAL A 307 -12.37 -4.30 8.11
CA VAL A 307 -12.33 -4.21 9.58
C VAL A 307 -13.41 -3.29 10.16
N GLY A 308 -14.40 -2.86 9.37
CA GLY A 308 -15.59 -2.14 9.87
C GLY A 308 -15.49 -0.62 9.83
N CYS A 309 -14.55 -0.07 9.04
CA CYS A 309 -14.54 1.35 8.72
C CYS A 309 -15.41 1.66 7.49
N LYS A 310 -15.70 2.94 7.28
CA LYS A 310 -16.20 3.49 6.02
C LYS A 310 -15.14 4.39 5.40
N VAL A 311 -15.11 4.43 4.07
CA VAL A 311 -14.19 5.26 3.28
C VAL A 311 -15.02 6.17 2.37
N SER A 312 -14.71 7.46 2.36
CA SER A 312 -15.31 8.43 1.44
C SER A 312 -14.37 9.59 1.13
N ASP A 313 -14.72 10.43 0.15
CA ASP A 313 -14.12 11.76 0.03
C ASP A 313 -14.54 12.67 1.21
N LEU A 314 -14.04 13.91 1.26
CA LEU A 314 -14.39 14.88 2.31
C LEU A 314 -15.87 15.32 2.29
N ALA A 315 -16.60 15.06 1.20
CA ALA A 315 -18.01 15.35 1.05
C ALA A 315 -18.90 14.14 1.37
N GLY A 316 -18.34 12.97 1.66
CA GLY A 316 -19.09 11.75 1.94
C GLY A 316 -19.43 10.90 0.72
N ASN A 317 -18.91 11.23 -0.47
CA ASN A 317 -19.12 10.44 -1.67
C ASN A 317 -18.23 9.18 -1.66
N PRO A 318 -18.72 8.05 -2.16
CA PRO A 318 -17.91 6.84 -2.28
C PRO A 318 -16.72 7.06 -3.24
N VAL A 319 -15.62 6.37 -2.97
CA VAL A 319 -14.42 6.42 -3.82
C VAL A 319 -14.60 5.51 -5.04
N ASP A 320 -14.41 6.06 -6.23
CA ASP A 320 -14.35 5.30 -7.49
C ASP A 320 -12.89 5.10 -7.90
N CYS A 321 -12.49 3.82 -8.00
CA CYS A 321 -11.14 3.39 -8.38
C CYS A 321 -11.00 3.17 -9.90
N GLY A 322 -12.05 3.42 -10.69
CA GLY A 322 -12.10 3.16 -12.13
C GLY A 322 -11.77 4.37 -13.00
N LEU A 323 -11.36 5.50 -12.41
CA LEU A 323 -11.21 6.77 -13.12
C LEU A 323 -9.76 7.11 -13.46
N GLY A 324 -9.02 6.11 -13.94
CA GLY A 324 -7.65 6.25 -14.41
C GLY A 324 -6.57 5.93 -13.37
N ARG A 325 -5.48 6.70 -13.39
CA ARG A 325 -4.32 6.54 -12.48
C ARG A 325 -4.43 7.33 -11.17
N THR A 326 -5.54 8.05 -10.98
CA THR A 326 -5.84 8.85 -9.80
C THR A 326 -7.24 8.57 -9.30
N LEU A 327 -7.52 8.83 -8.04
CA LEU A 327 -8.89 8.91 -7.53
C LEU A 327 -9.54 10.22 -8.00
N ALA A 328 -9.83 10.32 -9.30
CA ALA A 328 -10.06 11.58 -10.01
C ALA A 328 -11.23 12.42 -9.45
N GLU A 329 -12.30 11.78 -8.99
CA GLU A 329 -13.47 12.45 -8.41
C GLU A 329 -13.44 12.51 -6.87
N CYS A 330 -12.40 11.95 -6.23
CA CYS A 330 -12.25 11.93 -4.78
C CYS A 330 -11.38 13.10 -4.30
N TYR A 331 -12.00 14.15 -3.75
CA TYR A 331 -11.26 15.25 -3.12
C TYR A 331 -11.03 14.99 -1.62
N GLY A 332 -9.77 14.71 -1.27
CA GLY A 332 -9.39 14.30 0.08
C GLY A 332 -10.00 12.95 0.46
N MET A 333 -9.96 12.60 1.74
CA MET A 333 -10.48 11.32 2.20
C MET A 333 -10.83 11.34 3.69
N ILE A 334 -11.86 10.58 4.07
CA ILE A 334 -12.21 10.23 5.45
C ILE A 334 -12.28 8.71 5.53
N ILE A 335 -11.55 8.14 6.48
CA ILE A 335 -11.67 6.75 6.91
C ILE A 335 -11.92 6.75 8.40
N ALA A 336 -13.03 6.16 8.84
CA ALA A 336 -13.41 6.12 10.25
C ALA A 336 -14.33 4.91 10.53
N PRO A 337 -14.52 4.51 11.79
CA PRO A 337 -15.53 3.50 12.14
C PRO A 337 -16.91 3.89 11.57
N ALA A 338 -17.62 2.90 11.03
CA ALA A 338 -18.88 3.13 10.33
C ALA A 338 -19.93 3.88 11.18
N SER A 339 -19.89 3.69 12.50
CA SER A 339 -20.78 4.34 13.49
C SER A 339 -20.60 5.85 13.62
N ILE A 340 -19.43 6.42 13.32
CA ILE A 340 -19.14 7.85 13.47
C ILE A 340 -18.90 8.57 12.14
N HIS A 341 -18.58 7.83 11.09
CA HIS A 341 -18.22 8.38 9.77
C HIS A 341 -19.22 9.42 9.23
N GLY A 342 -20.53 9.16 9.31
CA GLY A 342 -21.55 10.10 8.84
C GLY A 342 -21.50 11.45 9.55
N ARG A 343 -21.28 11.44 10.87
CA ARG A 343 -21.14 12.67 11.68
C ARG A 343 -19.84 13.42 11.39
N LEU A 344 -18.76 12.69 11.09
CA LEU A 344 -17.50 13.30 10.64
C LEU A 344 -17.67 14.02 9.30
N VAL A 345 -18.39 13.41 8.35
CA VAL A 345 -18.71 14.04 7.06
C VAL A 345 -19.55 15.31 7.25
N GLU A 346 -20.58 15.28 8.10
CA GLU A 346 -21.40 16.45 8.40
C GLU A 346 -20.57 17.57 9.04
N ALA A 347 -19.73 17.24 10.03
CA ALA A 347 -18.83 18.19 10.67
C ALA A 347 -17.83 18.78 9.68
N MET A 348 -17.28 17.98 8.76
CA MET A 348 -16.38 18.42 7.69
C MET A 348 -17.05 19.43 6.76
N ARG A 349 -18.30 19.17 6.36
CA ARG A 349 -19.07 20.09 5.51
C ARG A 349 -19.30 21.43 6.21
N HIS A 350 -19.65 21.42 7.49
CA HIS A 350 -19.81 22.65 8.27
C HIS A 350 -18.50 23.41 8.43
N TYR A 351 -17.41 22.70 8.77
CA TYR A 351 -16.09 23.27 8.93
C TYR A 351 -15.59 24.01 7.68
N ARG A 352 -15.86 23.45 6.48
CA ARG A 352 -15.43 24.05 5.22
C ARG A 352 -16.34 25.18 4.71
N ALA A 353 -17.52 25.33 5.30
CA ALA A 353 -18.48 26.37 4.93
C ALA A 353 -18.35 27.66 5.78
N GLY A 354 -17.70 27.58 6.94
CA GLY A 354 -17.39 28.71 7.82
C GLY A 354 -16.02 29.31 7.54
#